data_AF-A0A923N6W1-F1
#
_entry.id   AF-A0A923N6W1-F1
#
_cell.length_a   1.000
_cell.length_b   1.000
_cell.length_c   1.000
_cell.angle_alpha   90.00
_cell.angle_beta   90.00
_cell.angle_gamma   90.00
#
_symmetry.space_group_name_H-M   'P 1'
#
loop_
_entity.id
_entity.type
_entity.pdbx_description
1 polymer ?
#
loop_
_entity_poly.entity_id
_entity_poly.type
_entity_poly.pdbx_seq_one_letter_code
_entity_poly.pdbx_strand_id
1 'polypeptide(L)'
;MTLTIKCFFLIISIVFVCSSYHEANAQILNIERSRVSQDTVNYLTGKVGANFSMFNRNAGKNNPNNYLQLTFTGDLAYISGKHSYLLLNYYNYLLVNYDSRELRNTVASTGYSHLRANLHRKRKLSYELFAQAQADKARGLELRTLLGGGVRLALLRENDFTLYFGTGVMHEHEEWEKPEQDQILVVSDLPKSTNYISAKAKLSEHISTDGIAYYQVGYDRIIDDFRNRISGDVSLNFKVNSKFSFRTNFNCVFEDEPIVPVTRFVYAISNGVQVNF
;
A
#
# COMPACT_ATOMS: atom_id res chain seq x y z
N MET A 1 -48.80 -4.55 -25.74
CA MET A 1 -47.54 -5.29 -25.96
C MET A 1 -46.60 -4.33 -26.69
N THR A 2 -46.15 -3.19 -26.15
CA THR A 2 -45.24 -3.01 -24.98
C THR A 2 -44.08 -4.03 -25.06
N LEU A 3 -42.80 -3.67 -25.21
CA LEU A 3 -42.04 -2.57 -24.62
C LEU A 3 -40.80 -2.28 -25.47
N THR A 4 -40.56 -1.01 -25.76
CA THR A 4 -39.41 -0.47 -26.50
C THR A 4 -38.13 -0.57 -25.67
N ILE A 5 -37.04 -0.98 -26.31
CA ILE A 5 -35.68 -1.03 -25.76
C ILE A 5 -35.22 0.40 -25.42
N LYS A 6 -35.37 0.77 -24.16
CA LYS A 6 -34.71 1.91 -23.50
C LYS A 6 -34.43 1.47 -22.06
N CYS A 7 -33.24 0.95 -21.79
CA CYS A 7 -32.67 0.83 -20.44
C CYS A 7 -31.22 0.34 -20.54
N PHE A 8 -30.26 1.23 -20.84
CA PHE A 8 -28.84 0.97 -20.54
C PHE A 8 -28.05 2.21 -20.13
N PHE A 9 -28.74 3.26 -19.69
CA PHE A 9 -28.10 4.35 -18.99
C PHE A 9 -28.92 4.61 -17.73
N LEU A 10 -28.22 4.84 -16.61
CA LEU A 10 -28.72 5.25 -15.30
C LEU A 10 -28.78 4.15 -14.22
N ILE A 11 -27.62 3.71 -13.73
CA ILE A 11 -27.43 3.37 -12.30
C ILE A 11 -26.05 3.88 -11.87
N ILE A 12 -25.94 5.19 -11.62
CA ILE A 12 -24.94 5.76 -10.70
C ILE A 12 -25.63 6.91 -9.97
N SER A 13 -26.31 6.59 -8.87
CA SER A 13 -26.66 7.53 -7.80
C SER A 13 -27.25 6.75 -6.65
N ILE A 14 -26.39 6.26 -5.76
CA ILE A 14 -26.77 5.98 -4.37
C ILE A 14 -25.69 6.61 -3.49
N VAL A 15 -26.07 7.77 -2.92
CA VAL A 15 -25.94 8.17 -1.52
C VAL A 15 -24.70 7.66 -0.78
N PHE A 16 -23.85 8.59 -0.34
CA PHE A 16 -23.35 8.51 1.04
C PHE A 16 -23.36 9.89 1.69
N VAL A 17 -24.15 9.95 2.77
CA VAL A 17 -24.30 11.04 3.72
C VAL A 17 -23.06 11.09 4.61
N CYS A 18 -22.71 12.31 5.02
CA CYS A 18 -21.69 12.65 6.00
C CYS A 18 -21.65 11.70 7.20
N SER A 19 -20.47 11.17 7.48
CA SER A 19 -20.02 10.99 8.86
C SER A 19 -18.51 11.24 8.89
N SER A 20 -18.14 12.24 9.69
CA SER A 20 -16.78 12.61 10.01
C SER A 20 -16.10 11.46 10.74
N TYR A 21 -15.22 10.75 10.03
CA TYR A 21 -14.26 9.82 10.61
C TYR A 21 -12.87 10.19 10.11
N HIS A 22 -11.91 10.25 11.03
CA HIS A 22 -10.52 10.57 10.73
C HIS A 22 -9.95 9.56 9.73
N GLU A 23 -9.53 10.06 8.57
CA GLU A 23 -8.93 9.25 7.51
C GLU A 23 -7.45 8.96 7.84
N ALA A 24 -7.19 7.75 8.32
CA ALA A 24 -5.85 7.19 8.32
C ALA A 24 -5.52 6.64 6.93
N ASN A 25 -4.58 7.28 6.24
CA ASN A 25 -4.09 6.83 4.93
C ASN A 25 -3.12 5.65 5.13
N ALA A 26 -3.65 4.42 5.12
CA ALA A 26 -2.80 3.24 5.05
C ALA A 26 -2.24 3.09 3.63
N GLN A 27 -0.91 3.17 3.46
CA GLN A 27 -0.26 2.86 2.19
C GLN A 27 0.16 1.39 2.17
N ILE A 28 -0.40 0.62 1.23
CA ILE A 28 0.01 -0.77 0.99
C ILE A 28 1.09 -0.78 -0.09
N LEU A 29 2.20 -1.45 0.19
CA LEU A 29 3.28 -1.56 -0.76
C LEU A 29 2.96 -2.59 -1.85
N ASN A 30 2.49 -2.11 -2.99
CA ASN A 30 2.44 -2.94 -4.20
C ASN A 30 3.81 -2.95 -4.90
N ILE A 31 4.57 -4.01 -4.63
CA ILE A 31 5.87 -4.25 -5.28
C ILE A 31 5.79 -4.60 -6.77
N GLU A 32 4.63 -5.04 -7.28
CA GLU A 32 4.47 -5.42 -8.68
C GLU A 32 4.54 -4.20 -9.60
N ARG A 33 4.06 -3.05 -9.13
CA ARG A 33 4.17 -1.77 -9.86
C ARG A 33 5.61 -1.32 -10.05
N SER A 34 6.49 -1.65 -9.11
CA SER A 34 7.91 -1.30 -9.16
C SER A 34 8.73 -2.27 -10.02
N ARG A 35 8.13 -3.35 -10.56
CA ARG A 35 8.80 -4.27 -11.48
C ARG A 35 8.78 -3.71 -12.90
N VAL A 36 9.92 -3.17 -13.34
CA VAL A 36 10.12 -2.76 -14.74
C VAL A 36 10.47 -3.99 -15.57
N SER A 37 9.69 -4.27 -16.62
CA SER A 37 10.05 -5.24 -17.66
C SER A 37 10.74 -4.50 -18.82
N GLN A 38 12.07 -4.47 -18.81
CA GLN A 38 12.86 -4.12 -19.99
C GLN A 38 13.71 -5.32 -20.41
N ASP A 39 13.95 -5.46 -21.71
CA ASP A 39 14.81 -6.52 -22.29
C ASP A 39 16.29 -6.36 -21.94
N THR A 40 16.67 -5.22 -21.37
CA THR A 40 18.01 -4.96 -20.87
C THR A 40 18.26 -5.74 -19.59
N VAL A 41 19.44 -6.35 -19.45
CA VAL A 41 19.89 -6.99 -18.20
C VAL A 41 20.98 -6.14 -17.56
N ASN A 42 21.11 -6.24 -16.23
CA ASN A 42 22.12 -5.55 -15.43
C ASN A 42 21.98 -4.03 -15.46
N TYR A 43 20.78 -3.53 -15.16
CA TYR A 43 20.53 -2.09 -15.06
C TYR A 43 19.99 -1.73 -13.67
N LEU A 44 20.31 -0.51 -13.24
CA LEU A 44 19.74 0.15 -12.07
C LEU A 44 18.66 1.11 -12.56
N THR A 45 17.50 1.09 -11.92
CA THR A 45 16.39 2.01 -12.18
C THR A 45 15.80 2.49 -10.87
N GLY A 46 15.13 3.63 -10.86
CA GLY A 46 14.55 4.15 -9.65
C GLY A 46 13.88 5.51 -9.83
N LYS A 47 13.23 5.95 -8.75
CA LYS A 47 12.57 7.25 -8.61
C LYS A 47 12.82 7.76 -7.20
N VAL A 48 13.29 9.00 -7.08
CA VAL A 48 13.42 9.68 -5.79
C VAL A 48 12.60 10.97 -5.86
N GLY A 49 11.82 11.23 -4.82
CA GLY A 49 10.99 12.42 -4.70
C GLY A 49 11.07 12.96 -3.28
N ALA A 50 11.16 14.29 -3.18
CA ALA A 50 11.02 15.02 -1.93
C ALA A 50 10.00 16.13 -2.15
N ASN A 51 9.00 16.22 -1.28
CA ASN A 51 7.98 17.25 -1.29
C ASN A 51 8.03 18.00 0.05
N PHE A 52 8.07 19.32 -0.04
CA PHE A 52 7.89 20.22 1.08
C PHE A 52 6.61 21.01 0.84
N SER A 53 5.70 20.99 1.81
CA SER A 53 4.48 21.79 1.77
C SER A 53 4.32 22.53 3.10
N MET A 54 4.06 23.84 3.03
CA MET A 54 3.85 24.70 4.18
C MET A 54 2.68 25.62 3.88
N PHE A 55 1.64 25.55 4.71
CA PHE A 55 0.41 26.31 4.47
C PHE A 55 -0.29 26.61 5.79
N ASN A 56 -1.13 27.65 5.81
CA ASN A 56 -2.03 27.93 6.92
C ASN A 56 -3.48 27.73 6.48
N ARG A 57 -4.32 27.21 7.37
CA ARG A 57 -5.78 27.13 7.18
C ARG A 57 -6.44 27.53 8.49
N ASN A 58 -7.21 28.61 8.46
CA ASN A 58 -7.88 29.11 9.65
C ASN A 58 -9.29 28.52 9.74
N ALA A 59 -9.59 27.82 10.83
CA ALA A 59 -10.97 27.47 11.19
C ALA A 59 -11.69 28.63 11.92
N GLY A 60 -10.95 29.64 12.43
CA GLY A 60 -11.50 30.84 13.06
C GLY A 60 -10.45 31.95 13.27
N LYS A 61 -10.91 33.18 13.54
CA LYS A 61 -10.07 34.39 13.68
C LYS A 61 -9.02 34.30 14.80
N ASN A 62 -9.25 33.44 15.79
CA ASN A 62 -8.48 33.40 17.04
C ASN A 62 -7.62 32.12 17.21
N ASN A 63 -7.63 31.19 16.25
CA ASN A 63 -6.82 29.96 16.35
C ASN A 63 -6.35 29.51 14.95
N PRO A 64 -5.33 30.19 14.37
CA PRO A 64 -4.85 29.85 13.04
C PRO A 64 -4.07 28.53 13.07
N ASN A 65 -4.54 27.51 12.35
CA ASN A 65 -3.75 26.29 12.17
C ASN A 65 -2.75 26.49 11.05
N ASN A 66 -1.49 26.19 11.31
CA ASN A 66 -0.46 26.11 10.30
C ASN A 66 0.05 24.68 10.17
N TYR A 67 0.47 24.33 8.97
CA TYR A 67 0.78 22.96 8.58
C TYR A 67 2.14 22.95 7.91
N LEU A 68 2.95 21.96 8.27
CA LEU A 68 4.21 21.66 7.60
C LEU A 68 4.22 20.17 7.29
N GLN A 69 4.39 19.83 6.01
CA GLN A 69 4.43 18.47 5.53
C GLN A 69 5.71 18.22 4.75
N LEU A 70 6.38 17.12 5.08
CA LEU A 70 7.52 16.58 4.36
C LEU A 70 7.15 15.19 3.87
N THR A 71 7.23 14.97 2.56
CA THR A 71 7.05 13.65 1.97
C THR A 71 8.31 13.26 1.21
N PHE A 72 8.86 12.09 1.53
CA PHE A 72 9.97 11.48 0.83
C PHE A 72 9.53 10.16 0.22
N THR A 73 9.90 9.94 -1.04
CA THR A 73 9.72 8.67 -1.74
C THR A 73 11.05 8.27 -2.38
N GLY A 74 11.45 7.01 -2.23
CA GLY A 74 12.70 6.50 -2.78
C GLY A 74 12.56 5.05 -3.22
N ASP A 75 12.34 4.87 -4.52
CA ASP A 75 12.25 3.57 -5.18
C ASP A 75 13.55 3.30 -5.94
N LEU A 76 14.22 2.20 -5.62
CA LEU A 76 15.42 1.74 -6.31
C LEU A 76 15.25 0.27 -6.67
N ALA A 77 15.64 -0.11 -7.88
CA ALA A 77 15.63 -1.50 -8.33
C ALA A 77 16.85 -1.81 -9.19
N TYR A 78 17.58 -2.87 -8.83
CA TYR A 78 18.64 -3.45 -9.65
C TYR A 78 18.14 -4.75 -10.29
N ILE A 79 18.13 -4.79 -11.62
CA ILE A 79 17.61 -5.92 -12.40
C ILE A 79 18.77 -6.59 -13.14
N SER A 80 19.11 -7.82 -12.75
CA SER A 80 20.13 -8.63 -13.42
C SER A 80 19.53 -9.65 -14.39
N GLY A 81 20.38 -10.41 -15.07
CA GLY A 81 19.93 -11.51 -15.94
C GLY A 81 19.09 -12.55 -15.21
N LYS A 82 19.42 -12.86 -13.94
CA LYS A 82 18.78 -13.93 -13.15
C LYS A 82 17.98 -13.42 -11.95
N HIS A 83 18.36 -12.29 -11.36
CA HIS A 83 17.84 -11.81 -10.07
C HIS A 83 17.33 -10.37 -10.22
N SER A 84 16.54 -9.92 -9.24
CA SER A 84 16.17 -8.51 -9.10
C SER A 84 16.16 -8.15 -7.63
N TYR A 85 16.61 -6.94 -7.30
CA TYR A 85 16.65 -6.42 -5.94
C TYR A 85 15.91 -5.09 -5.94
N LEU A 86 15.00 -4.90 -5.01
CA LEU A 86 14.18 -3.70 -4.85
C LEU A 86 14.39 -3.14 -3.45
N LEU A 87 14.49 -1.81 -3.38
CA LEU A 87 14.49 -1.03 -2.16
C LEU A 87 13.48 0.10 -2.33
N LEU A 88 12.39 0.05 -1.58
CA LEU A 88 11.26 0.98 -1.69
C LEU A 88 11.10 1.72 -0.37
N ASN A 89 11.09 3.04 -0.41
CA ASN A 89 11.04 3.89 0.77
C ASN A 89 9.94 4.93 0.61
N TYR A 90 9.23 5.16 1.69
CA TYR A 90 8.26 6.24 1.82
C TYR A 90 8.31 6.78 3.23
N TYR A 91 8.23 8.10 3.37
CA TYR A 91 8.10 8.76 4.66
C TYR A 91 7.26 10.02 4.49
N ASN A 92 6.26 10.17 5.34
CA ASN A 92 5.37 11.32 5.40
C ASN A 92 5.33 11.83 6.83
N TYR A 93 5.74 13.08 7.01
CA TYR A 93 5.77 13.77 8.29
C TYR A 93 4.92 15.03 8.20
N LEU A 94 3.88 15.11 9.02
CA LEU A 94 2.92 16.21 9.06
C LEU A 94 2.83 16.80 10.47
N LEU A 95 3.25 18.05 10.57
CA LEU A 95 3.06 18.89 11.75
C LEU A 95 1.84 19.80 11.59
N VAL A 96 1.12 19.98 12.68
CA VAL A 96 0.12 21.03 12.86
C VAL A 96 0.61 21.98 13.95
N ASN A 97 0.39 23.28 13.75
CA ASN A 97 0.85 24.37 14.63
C ASN A 97 2.36 24.35 14.85
N TYR A 98 3.14 24.16 13.78
CA TYR A 98 4.60 24.04 13.82
C TYR A 98 5.31 25.26 14.43
N ASP A 99 4.69 26.44 14.41
CA ASP A 99 5.24 27.69 14.96
C ASP A 99 4.97 27.90 16.47
N SER A 100 4.02 27.17 17.05
CA SER A 100 3.64 27.26 18.46
C SER A 100 4.24 26.10 19.26
N ARG A 101 5.08 26.37 20.24
CA ARG A 101 5.66 25.30 21.08
C ARG A 101 4.62 24.53 21.89
N GLU A 102 3.55 25.20 22.32
CA GLU A 102 2.50 24.62 23.17
C GLU A 102 1.46 23.84 22.35
N LEU A 103 1.13 24.31 21.15
CA LEU A 103 0.07 23.73 20.32
C LEU A 103 0.58 22.78 19.24
N ARG A 104 1.91 22.68 19.07
CA ARG A 104 2.54 21.83 18.04
C ARG A 104 2.20 20.38 18.27
N ASN A 105 1.61 19.76 17.26
CA ASN A 105 1.29 18.34 17.27
C ASN A 105 1.79 17.66 15.99
N THR A 106 2.33 16.45 16.13
CA THR A 106 2.66 15.59 14.98
C THR A 106 1.44 14.73 14.68
N VAL A 107 0.75 15.03 13.59
CA VAL A 107 -0.53 14.37 13.25
C VAL A 107 -0.31 13.17 12.35
N ALA A 108 0.75 13.17 11.54
CA ALA A 108 1.17 11.99 10.81
C ALA A 108 2.69 11.85 10.83
N SER A 109 3.16 10.67 11.21
CA SER A 109 4.51 10.20 10.96
C SER A 109 4.37 8.77 10.48
N THR A 110 4.21 8.63 9.16
CA THR A 110 3.88 7.37 8.51
C THR A 110 4.95 7.09 7.48
N GLY A 111 5.50 5.89 7.48
CA GLY A 111 6.56 5.55 6.56
C GLY A 111 6.86 4.07 6.52
N TYR A 112 7.55 3.65 5.47
CA TYR A 112 8.10 2.31 5.36
C TYR A 112 9.42 2.33 4.61
N SER A 113 10.27 1.35 4.92
CA SER A 113 11.38 0.92 4.09
C SER A 113 11.25 -0.56 3.83
N HIS A 114 11.29 -0.96 2.56
CA HIS A 114 11.07 -2.34 2.14
C HIS A 114 12.17 -2.78 1.20
N LEU A 115 12.85 -3.86 1.58
CA LEU A 115 13.83 -4.57 0.78
C LEU A 115 13.21 -5.86 0.24
N ARG A 116 13.41 -6.14 -1.05
CA ARG A 116 13.01 -7.41 -1.65
C ARG A 116 14.03 -7.92 -2.66
N ALA A 117 14.40 -9.18 -2.55
CA ALA A 117 15.20 -9.89 -3.53
C ALA A 117 14.36 -10.99 -4.19
N ASN A 118 14.28 -10.98 -5.52
CA ASN A 118 13.67 -12.07 -6.29
C ASN A 118 14.77 -12.83 -7.02
N LEU A 119 14.96 -14.09 -6.64
CA LEU A 119 15.98 -14.96 -7.18
C LEU A 119 15.40 -15.82 -8.29
N HIS A 120 16.15 -15.97 -9.38
CA HIS A 120 15.72 -16.73 -10.56
C HIS A 120 14.38 -16.24 -11.14
N ARG A 121 14.12 -14.93 -11.13
CA ARG A 121 12.82 -14.29 -11.47
C ARG A 121 12.20 -14.72 -12.80
N LYS A 122 13.02 -15.16 -13.78
CA LYS A 122 12.55 -15.60 -15.11
C LYS A 122 12.04 -17.04 -15.10
N ARG A 123 12.35 -17.86 -14.09
CA ARG A 123 11.87 -19.25 -14.00
C ARG A 123 10.38 -19.28 -13.66
N LYS A 124 9.74 -20.42 -13.91
CA LYS A 124 8.36 -20.70 -13.48
C LYS A 124 8.26 -20.70 -11.95
N LEU A 125 9.20 -21.36 -11.29
CA LEU A 125 9.39 -21.29 -9.84
C LEU A 125 10.58 -20.37 -9.53
N SER A 126 10.32 -19.36 -8.71
CA SER A 126 11.31 -18.36 -8.26
C SER A 126 11.26 -18.21 -6.75
N TYR A 127 12.28 -17.60 -6.16
CA TYR A 127 12.38 -17.43 -4.70
C TYR A 127 12.35 -15.95 -4.37
N GLU A 128 11.71 -15.59 -3.27
CA GLU A 128 11.59 -14.23 -2.80
C GLU A 128 12.10 -14.13 -1.36
N LEU A 129 12.91 -13.13 -1.08
CA LEU A 129 13.33 -12.73 0.27
C LEU A 129 12.91 -11.29 0.48
N PHE A 130 12.43 -10.94 1.66
CA PHE A 130 12.03 -9.58 1.95
C PHE A 130 12.26 -9.21 3.41
N ALA A 131 12.52 -7.92 3.61
CA ALA A 131 12.56 -7.29 4.92
C ALA A 131 11.82 -5.95 4.82
N GLN A 132 11.10 -5.58 5.87
CA GLN A 132 10.39 -4.31 5.93
C GLN A 132 10.46 -3.73 7.33
N ALA A 133 10.60 -2.41 7.41
CA ALA A 133 10.30 -1.63 8.61
C ALA A 133 9.23 -0.61 8.26
N GLN A 134 8.25 -0.40 9.13
CA GLN A 134 7.20 0.59 8.94
C GLN A 134 6.79 1.22 10.27
N ALA A 135 6.24 2.42 10.19
CA ALA A 135 5.59 3.11 11.29
C ALA A 135 4.35 3.83 10.75
N ASP A 136 3.31 3.94 11.57
CA ASP A 136 2.11 4.70 11.28
C ASP A 136 1.52 5.27 12.57
N LYS A 137 2.15 6.35 13.06
CA LYS A 137 1.81 6.95 14.37
C LYS A 137 0.36 7.43 14.45
N ALA A 138 -0.23 7.83 13.33
CA ALA A 138 -1.64 8.25 13.28
C ALA A 138 -2.61 7.10 13.65
N ARG A 139 -2.15 5.84 13.52
CA ARG A 139 -2.89 4.64 13.91
C ARG A 139 -2.41 4.04 15.23
N GLY A 140 -1.44 4.66 15.89
CA GLY A 140 -0.75 4.10 17.05
C GLY A 140 0.26 2.99 16.71
N LEU A 141 0.59 2.76 15.42
CA LEU A 141 1.64 1.80 15.07
C LEU A 141 3.00 2.48 15.19
N GLU A 142 3.70 2.23 16.30
CA GLU A 142 5.00 2.83 16.56
C GLU A 142 6.10 2.18 15.71
N LEU A 143 6.08 0.86 15.62
CA LEU A 143 7.02 0.10 14.81
C LEU A 143 6.39 -1.20 14.34
N ARG A 144 6.61 -1.55 13.08
CA ARG A 144 6.48 -2.93 12.62
C ARG A 144 7.66 -3.32 11.77
N THR A 145 8.22 -4.49 12.06
CA THR A 145 9.26 -5.10 11.24
C THR A 145 8.82 -6.46 10.72
N LEU A 146 9.19 -6.75 9.47
CA LEU A 146 8.95 -8.01 8.79
C LEU A 146 10.27 -8.55 8.29
N LEU A 147 10.50 -9.84 8.48
CA LEU A 147 11.58 -10.57 7.82
C LEU A 147 11.03 -11.90 7.34
N GLY A 148 11.14 -12.18 6.04
CA GLY A 148 10.55 -13.39 5.49
C GLY A 148 11.10 -13.78 4.14
N GLY A 149 10.61 -14.93 3.68
CA GLY A 149 10.95 -15.48 2.40
C GLY A 149 9.98 -16.57 1.97
N GLY A 150 10.02 -16.88 0.68
CA GLY A 150 9.10 -17.83 0.09
C GLY A 150 9.41 -18.14 -1.35
N VAL A 151 8.45 -18.78 -1.99
CA VAL A 151 8.48 -19.12 -3.40
C VAL A 151 7.36 -18.42 -4.14
N ARG A 152 7.64 -18.07 -5.39
CA ARG A 152 6.67 -17.53 -6.34
C ARG A 152 6.59 -18.42 -7.55
N LEU A 153 5.38 -18.86 -7.85
CA LEU A 153 5.02 -19.66 -9.00
C LEU A 153 4.34 -18.79 -10.06
N ALA A 154 4.89 -18.79 -11.28
CA ALA A 154 4.23 -18.25 -12.46
C ALA A 154 3.17 -19.25 -12.94
N LEU A 155 1.91 -18.95 -12.68
CA LEU A 155 0.78 -19.76 -13.12
C LEU A 155 0.51 -19.52 -14.61
N LEU A 156 0.49 -18.25 -15.02
CA LEU A 156 0.34 -17.81 -16.41
C LEU A 156 1.32 -16.67 -16.70
N ARG A 157 1.95 -16.69 -17.87
CA ARG A 157 2.85 -15.63 -18.33
C ARG A 157 2.75 -15.48 -19.84
N GLU A 158 1.72 -14.74 -20.24
CA GLU A 158 1.47 -14.35 -21.62
C GLU A 158 1.73 -12.84 -21.78
N ASN A 159 1.68 -12.34 -23.02
CA ASN A 159 1.98 -10.94 -23.31
C ASN A 159 0.97 -9.99 -22.65
N ASP A 160 -0.31 -10.35 -22.68
CA ASP A 160 -1.40 -9.51 -22.15
C ASP A 160 -1.86 -9.92 -20.75
N PHE A 161 -1.46 -11.10 -20.26
CA PHE A 161 -1.88 -11.58 -18.96
C PHE A 161 -0.76 -12.31 -18.22
N THR A 162 -0.52 -11.90 -16.98
CA THR A 162 0.36 -12.62 -16.07
C THR A 162 -0.35 -12.89 -14.76
N LEU A 163 -0.16 -14.09 -14.22
CA LEU A 163 -0.74 -14.54 -12.96
C LEU A 163 0.32 -15.27 -12.15
N TYR A 164 0.47 -14.87 -10.89
CA TYR A 164 1.42 -15.44 -9.96
C TYR A 164 0.73 -15.83 -8.66
N PHE A 165 1.22 -16.93 -8.09
CA PHE A 165 0.91 -17.33 -6.73
C PHE A 165 2.21 -17.36 -5.92
N GLY A 166 2.23 -16.69 -4.78
CA GLY A 166 3.34 -16.70 -3.85
C GLY A 166 2.93 -17.32 -2.52
N THR A 167 3.84 -18.08 -1.92
CA THR A 167 3.66 -18.66 -0.58
C THR A 167 4.98 -18.68 0.16
N GLY A 168 4.95 -18.43 1.45
CA GLY A 168 6.14 -18.35 2.28
C GLY A 168 5.84 -18.17 3.75
N VAL A 169 6.88 -17.83 4.48
CA VAL A 169 6.85 -17.58 5.92
C VAL A 169 7.53 -16.25 6.21
N MET A 170 7.10 -15.62 7.29
CA MET A 170 7.71 -14.40 7.80
C MET A 170 7.64 -14.36 9.33
N HIS A 171 8.57 -13.64 9.93
CA HIS A 171 8.44 -13.16 11.30
C HIS A 171 7.94 -11.72 11.25
N GLU A 172 6.92 -11.40 12.04
CA GLU A 172 6.36 -10.07 12.19
C GLU A 172 6.45 -9.63 13.64
N HIS A 173 7.13 -8.51 13.86
CA HIS A 173 7.19 -7.82 15.14
C HIS A 173 6.41 -6.51 15.01
N GLU A 174 5.48 -6.24 15.91
CA GLU A 174 4.67 -5.02 15.96
C GLU A 174 4.68 -4.42 17.37
N GLU A 175 4.88 -3.11 17.45
CA GLU A 175 4.74 -2.29 18.64
C GLU A 175 3.62 -1.28 18.41
N TRP A 176 2.59 -1.33 19.25
CA TRP A 176 1.40 -0.49 19.16
C TRP A 176 1.19 0.32 20.44
N GLU A 177 0.91 1.60 20.29
CA GLU A 177 0.33 2.42 21.35
C GLU A 177 -1.18 2.17 21.43
N LYS A 178 -1.70 1.92 22.64
CA LYS A 178 -3.14 1.72 22.84
C LYS A 178 -3.90 3.04 22.63
N PRO A 179 -4.90 3.10 21.73
CA PRO A 179 -5.65 4.34 21.48
C PRO A 179 -6.39 4.91 22.70
N GLU A 180 -6.70 4.09 23.70
CA GLU A 180 -7.52 4.45 24.87
C GLU A 180 -6.71 4.56 26.17
N GLN A 181 -5.41 4.28 26.14
CA GLN A 181 -4.53 4.28 27.31
C GLN A 181 -3.16 4.82 26.90
N ASP A 182 -2.94 6.11 27.16
CA ASP A 182 -1.67 6.78 26.85
C ASP A 182 -0.49 6.01 27.45
N GLN A 183 0.59 5.88 26.67
CA GLN A 183 1.88 5.31 27.10
C GLN A 183 1.92 3.80 27.40
N ILE A 184 0.88 3.04 27.03
CA ILE A 184 0.95 1.56 27.07
C ILE A 184 1.29 1.02 25.69
N LEU A 185 2.52 0.52 25.55
CA LEU A 185 2.96 -0.23 24.38
C LEU A 185 2.53 -1.69 24.46
N VAL A 186 1.89 -2.18 23.41
CA VAL A 186 1.56 -3.58 23.18
C VAL A 186 2.49 -4.12 22.12
N VAL A 187 3.21 -5.19 22.47
CA VAL A 187 4.16 -5.84 21.57
C VAL A 187 3.59 -7.17 21.10
N SER A 188 3.72 -7.45 19.81
CA SER A 188 3.33 -8.71 19.19
C SER A 188 4.45 -9.24 18.31
N ASP A 189 4.93 -10.44 18.62
CA ASP A 189 5.95 -11.16 17.86
C ASP A 189 5.37 -12.48 17.33
N LEU A 190 5.11 -12.54 16.02
CA LEU A 190 4.38 -13.64 15.41
C LEU A 190 5.10 -14.21 14.18
N PRO A 191 5.43 -15.52 14.18
CA PRO A 191 5.68 -16.21 12.93
C PRO A 191 4.34 -16.35 12.17
N LYS A 192 4.34 -15.94 10.91
CA LYS A 192 3.16 -15.97 10.03
C LYS A 192 3.45 -16.72 8.74
N SER A 193 2.48 -17.47 8.26
CA SER A 193 2.41 -17.79 6.83
C SER A 193 2.02 -16.53 6.08
N THR A 194 2.65 -16.30 4.92
CA THR A 194 2.34 -15.18 4.03
C THR A 194 2.19 -15.69 2.62
N ASN A 195 1.01 -15.46 2.05
CA ASN A 195 0.62 -15.96 0.75
C ASN A 195 0.06 -14.81 -0.06
N TYR A 196 0.21 -14.85 -1.38
CA TYR A 196 -0.39 -13.86 -2.24
C TYR A 196 -0.77 -14.41 -3.60
N ILE A 197 -1.73 -13.76 -4.23
CA ILE A 197 -2.02 -13.88 -5.65
C ILE A 197 -1.81 -12.51 -6.29
N SER A 198 -1.13 -12.47 -7.42
CA SER A 198 -0.97 -11.23 -8.18
C SER A 198 -1.22 -11.45 -9.66
N ALA A 199 -1.87 -10.47 -10.28
CA ALA A 199 -2.22 -10.49 -11.68
C ALA A 199 -1.92 -9.14 -12.34
N LYS A 200 -1.54 -9.19 -13.61
CA LYS A 200 -1.49 -8.03 -14.49
C LYS A 200 -2.16 -8.41 -15.80
N ALA A 201 -3.12 -7.61 -16.22
CA ALA A 201 -3.93 -7.86 -17.40
C ALA A 201 -4.02 -6.60 -18.27
N LYS A 202 -3.69 -6.71 -19.55
CA LYS A 202 -4.05 -5.76 -20.60
C LYS A 202 -5.40 -6.21 -21.16
N LEU A 203 -6.48 -5.59 -20.71
CA LEU A 203 -7.85 -5.95 -21.11
C LEU A 203 -8.18 -5.44 -22.53
N SER A 204 -7.55 -4.32 -22.93
CA SER A 204 -7.58 -3.78 -24.29
C SER A 204 -6.40 -2.82 -24.52
N GLU A 205 -6.29 -2.21 -25.69
CA GLU A 205 -5.31 -1.14 -25.95
C GLU A 205 -5.48 0.10 -25.05
N HIS A 206 -6.68 0.29 -24.49
CA HIS A 206 -7.02 1.43 -23.65
C HIS A 206 -7.14 1.08 -22.17
N ILE A 207 -7.23 -0.21 -21.82
CA ILE A 207 -7.52 -0.63 -20.45
C ILE A 207 -6.50 -1.65 -20.00
N SER A 208 -5.83 -1.36 -18.90
CA SER A 208 -4.99 -2.33 -18.20
C SER A 208 -5.29 -2.32 -16.71
N THR A 209 -5.10 -3.45 -16.06
CA THR A 209 -5.23 -3.57 -14.62
C THR A 209 -4.08 -4.39 -14.05
N ASP A 210 -3.68 -4.03 -12.85
CA ASP A 210 -2.72 -4.77 -12.03
C ASP A 210 -3.30 -4.91 -10.63
N GLY A 211 -3.06 -6.05 -10.00
CA GLY A 211 -3.59 -6.32 -8.67
C GLY A 211 -2.76 -7.34 -7.92
N ILE A 212 -2.75 -7.17 -6.60
CA ILE A 212 -2.16 -8.13 -5.67
C ILE A 212 -3.05 -8.22 -4.43
N ALA A 213 -3.24 -9.44 -3.92
CA ALA A 213 -3.90 -9.70 -2.66
C ALA A 213 -3.03 -10.64 -1.83
N TYR A 214 -2.75 -10.25 -0.60
CA TYR A 214 -2.03 -11.00 0.40
C TYR A 214 -3.00 -11.57 1.43
N TYR A 215 -2.73 -12.79 1.85
CA TYR A 215 -3.32 -13.41 3.03
C TYR A 215 -2.18 -13.84 3.97
N GLN A 216 -2.22 -13.33 5.19
CA GLN A 216 -1.22 -13.54 6.22
C GLN A 216 -1.89 -14.09 7.47
N VAL A 217 -1.37 -15.18 8.01
CA VAL A 217 -1.97 -15.86 9.17
C VAL A 217 -0.90 -16.37 10.11
N GLY A 218 -1.10 -16.17 11.42
CA GLY A 218 -0.24 -16.73 12.47
C GLY A 218 -1.02 -16.94 13.76
N TYR A 219 -0.65 -17.99 14.50
CA TYR A 219 -1.25 -18.30 15.79
C TYR A 219 -0.64 -17.42 16.88
N ASP A 220 -1.49 -16.72 17.61
CA ASP A 220 -1.12 -15.87 18.73
C ASP A 220 -1.48 -16.53 20.05
N ARG A 221 -0.46 -16.78 20.86
CA ARG A 221 -0.58 -17.41 22.18
C ARG A 221 -1.32 -16.55 23.21
N ILE A 222 -1.38 -15.23 23.00
CA ILE A 222 -2.03 -14.29 23.93
C ILE A 222 -3.55 -14.47 23.86
N ILE A 223 -4.09 -14.71 22.67
CA ILE A 223 -5.53 -14.90 22.44
C ILE A 223 -5.92 -16.37 22.25
N ASP A 224 -4.94 -17.28 22.24
CA ASP A 224 -5.13 -18.72 21.97
C ASP A 224 -5.86 -18.99 20.64
N ASP A 225 -5.61 -18.16 19.62
CA ASP A 225 -6.25 -18.24 18.31
C ASP A 225 -5.37 -17.67 17.19
N PHE A 226 -5.80 -17.84 15.95
CA PHE A 226 -5.14 -17.31 14.76
C PHE A 226 -5.55 -15.86 14.49
N ARG A 227 -4.55 -15.03 14.19
CA ARG A 227 -4.75 -13.69 13.63
C ARG A 227 -4.59 -13.73 12.12
N ASN A 228 -5.62 -13.27 11.41
CA ASN A 228 -5.70 -13.23 9.96
C ASN A 228 -5.68 -11.79 9.44
N ARG A 229 -4.79 -11.53 8.48
CA ARG A 229 -4.68 -10.25 7.79
C ARG A 229 -4.81 -10.46 6.29
N ILE A 230 -5.79 -9.80 5.69
CA ILE A 230 -5.95 -9.71 4.24
C ILE A 230 -5.56 -8.30 3.82
N SER A 231 -4.68 -8.17 2.84
CA SER A 231 -4.38 -6.85 2.26
C SER A 231 -4.39 -6.92 0.74
N GLY A 232 -4.87 -5.86 0.09
CA GLY A 232 -5.05 -5.83 -1.35
C GLY A 232 -4.68 -4.48 -1.92
N ASP A 233 -4.12 -4.49 -3.12
CA ASP A 233 -3.92 -3.29 -3.93
C ASP A 233 -4.28 -3.63 -5.39
N VAL A 234 -5.22 -2.87 -5.95
CA VAL A 234 -5.72 -3.04 -7.31
C VAL A 234 -5.69 -1.69 -8.01
N SER A 235 -5.26 -1.70 -9.26
CA SER A 235 -5.09 -0.50 -10.07
C SER A 235 -5.67 -0.73 -11.45
N LEU A 236 -6.45 0.25 -11.89
CA LEU A 236 -7.11 0.29 -13.18
C LEU A 236 -6.59 1.52 -13.93
N ASN A 237 -5.94 1.28 -15.06
CA ASN A 237 -5.40 2.33 -15.91
C ASN A 237 -6.21 2.39 -17.21
N PHE A 238 -6.84 3.53 -17.44
CA PHE A 238 -7.57 3.87 -18.65
C PHE A 238 -6.75 4.87 -19.48
N LYS A 239 -6.15 4.41 -20.58
CA LYS A 239 -5.46 5.25 -21.55
C LYS A 239 -6.49 5.93 -22.44
N VAL A 240 -6.63 7.24 -22.31
CA VAL A 240 -7.54 8.04 -23.14
C VAL A 240 -6.93 8.25 -24.53
N ASN A 241 -5.64 8.60 -24.58
CA ASN A 241 -4.85 8.71 -25.81
C ASN A 241 -3.35 8.63 -25.48
N SER A 242 -2.46 9.00 -26.42
CA SER A 242 -1.00 8.99 -26.19
C SER A 242 -0.53 9.95 -25.10
N LYS A 243 -1.29 11.02 -24.82
CA LYS A 243 -0.94 12.08 -23.87
C LYS A 243 -1.66 12.00 -22.54
N PHE A 244 -2.85 11.41 -22.50
CA PHE A 244 -3.70 11.40 -21.31
C PHE A 244 -4.07 9.98 -20.89
N SER A 245 -3.96 9.72 -19.60
CA SER A 245 -4.41 8.49 -18.95
C SER A 245 -5.09 8.82 -17.63
N PHE A 246 -6.14 8.07 -17.31
CA PHE A 246 -6.81 8.09 -16.02
C PHE A 246 -6.43 6.82 -15.25
N ARG A 247 -6.19 6.97 -13.96
CA ARG A 247 -5.77 5.89 -13.08
C ARG A 247 -6.61 5.89 -11.83
N THR A 248 -7.27 4.78 -11.56
CA THR A 248 -7.92 4.49 -10.28
C THR A 248 -7.12 3.44 -9.55
N ASN A 249 -6.87 3.65 -8.27
CA ASN A 249 -6.25 2.65 -7.40
C ASN A 249 -7.10 2.48 -6.15
N PHE A 250 -7.42 1.23 -5.84
CA PHE A 250 -8.02 0.81 -4.58
C PHE A 250 -7.00 0.01 -3.78
N ASN A 251 -6.84 0.32 -2.50
CA ASN A 251 -6.03 -0.45 -1.58
C ASN A 251 -6.78 -0.67 -0.27
N CYS A 252 -6.66 -1.84 0.34
CA CYS A 252 -7.37 -2.17 1.57
C CYS A 252 -6.59 -3.14 2.47
N VAL A 253 -6.79 -3.02 3.78
CA VAL A 253 -6.33 -3.97 4.79
C VAL A 253 -7.53 -4.35 5.66
N PHE A 254 -7.71 -5.65 5.84
CA PHE A 254 -8.64 -6.23 6.80
C PHE A 254 -7.87 -7.06 7.82
N GLU A 255 -8.19 -6.89 9.09
CA GLU A 255 -7.71 -7.70 10.20
C GLU A 255 -8.89 -8.22 10.99
N ASP A 256 -8.96 -9.53 11.18
CA ASP A 256 -10.03 -10.12 11.98
C ASP A 256 -9.83 -9.84 13.47
N GLU A 257 -8.60 -10.01 13.96
CA GLU A 257 -8.19 -9.77 15.33
C GLU A 257 -6.97 -8.83 15.35
N PRO A 258 -7.18 -7.50 15.34
CA PRO A 258 -6.10 -6.52 15.48
C PRO A 258 -5.38 -6.62 16.84
N ILE A 259 -4.10 -6.25 16.91
CA ILE A 259 -3.29 -6.29 18.15
C ILE A 259 -3.85 -5.34 19.23
N VAL A 260 -4.33 -4.18 18.80
CA VAL A 260 -4.98 -3.15 19.62
C VAL A 260 -6.35 -2.83 19.03
N PRO A 261 -7.32 -2.28 19.78
CA PRO A 261 -8.70 -2.05 19.31
C PRO A 261 -8.77 -0.90 18.28
N VAL A 262 -8.25 -1.13 17.07
CA VAL A 262 -8.27 -0.22 15.93
C VAL A 262 -9.27 -0.68 14.86
N THR A 263 -9.58 0.19 13.92
CA THR A 263 -10.46 -0.12 12.79
C THR A 263 -9.96 -1.36 12.03
N ARG A 264 -10.80 -2.40 12.01
CA ARG A 264 -10.51 -3.70 11.38
C ARG A 264 -10.35 -3.63 9.87
N PHE A 265 -11.11 -2.76 9.20
CA PHE A 265 -11.07 -2.59 7.75
C PHE A 265 -10.71 -1.15 7.38
N VAL A 266 -9.54 -0.96 6.79
CA VAL A 266 -9.05 0.34 6.33
C VAL A 266 -8.84 0.26 4.83
N TYR A 267 -9.32 1.26 4.08
CA TYR A 267 -9.16 1.30 2.63
C TYR A 267 -8.92 2.72 2.13
N ALA A 268 -8.35 2.83 0.94
CA ALA A 268 -8.26 4.08 0.21
C ALA A 268 -8.58 3.85 -1.27
N ILE A 269 -9.20 4.86 -1.88
CA ILE A 269 -9.45 4.95 -3.32
C ILE A 269 -8.82 6.23 -3.81
N SER A 270 -7.86 6.12 -4.72
CA SER A 270 -7.22 7.28 -5.36
C SER A 270 -7.55 7.31 -6.85
N ASN A 271 -7.82 8.51 -7.36
CA ASN A 271 -8.09 8.76 -8.77
C ASN A 271 -7.13 9.84 -9.25
N GLY A 272 -6.46 9.60 -10.37
CA GLY A 272 -5.46 10.52 -10.92
C GLY A 272 -5.53 10.61 -12.43
N VAL A 273 -5.26 11.80 -12.96
CA VAL A 273 -5.00 12.01 -14.39
C VAL A 273 -3.49 12.14 -14.56
N GLN A 274 -2.94 11.31 -15.44
CA GLN A 274 -1.53 11.33 -15.80
C GLN A 274 -1.38 11.88 -17.22
N VAL A 275 -0.50 12.87 -17.34
CA VAL A 275 -0.06 13.43 -18.63
C VAL A 275 1.25 12.75 -19.02
N ASN A 276 1.26 12.08 -20.17
CA ASN A 276 2.44 11.44 -20.75
C ASN A 276 3.02 12.38 -21.82
N PHE A 277 4.31 12.66 -21.73
CA PHE A 277 5.07 13.46 -22.70
C PHE A 277 6.38 12.75 -23.07
#